data_AF-A0A4Q2FKF8-F1
#
_entry.id   AF-A0A4Q2FKF8-F1
#
_cell.length_a   1.000
_cell.length_b   1.000
_cell.length_c   1.000
_cell.angle_alpha   90.00
_cell.angle_beta   90.00
_cell.angle_gamma   90.00
#
_symmetry.space_group_name_H-M   'P 1'
#
loop_
_entity.id
_entity.type
_entity.pdbx_description
1 polymer ?
#
loop_
_entity_poly.entity_id
_entity_poly.type
_entity_poly.pdbx_seq_one_letter_code
_entity_poly.pdbx_strand_id
1 'polypeptide(L)'
;MLTSMILGILTIVLALAFSLLHLAAAFSAMKQKDYSLGNKCILVGSCLTSLALAIFYFVPLATILLWTMGASIVCYGAYWNGQQTESQHISHHIIRITSAIVITVLLILL
;
A
#
# COMPACT_ATOMS: atom_id res chain seq x y z
N MET A 1 -26.45 9.24 -4.41
CA MET A 1 -26.15 8.16 -5.38
C MET A 1 -24.92 8.50 -6.23
N LEU A 2 -24.94 9.59 -7.03
CA LEU A 2 -23.77 10.00 -7.83
C LEU A 2 -22.50 10.24 -6.98
N THR A 3 -22.61 10.98 -5.88
CA THR A 3 -21.48 11.26 -4.98
C THR A 3 -20.86 9.99 -4.39
N SER A 4 -21.68 9.01 -4.00
CA SER A 4 -21.23 7.72 -3.47
C SER A 4 -20.51 6.88 -4.53
N MET A 5 -21.00 6.91 -5.78
CA MET A 5 -20.35 6.24 -6.91
C MET A 5 -18.98 6.87 -7.24
N ILE A 6 -18.90 8.21 -7.26
CA ILE A 6 -17.63 8.93 -7.48
C ILE A 6 -16.63 8.59 -6.37
N LEU A 7 -17.07 8.59 -5.11
CA LEU A 7 -16.23 8.26 -3.97
C LEU A 7 -15.70 6.83 -4.04
N GLY A 8 -16.54 5.86 -4.42
CA GLY A 8 -16.14 4.47 -4.61
C GLY A 8 -15.08 4.31 -5.70
N ILE A 9 -15.29 4.91 -6.88
CA ILE A 9 -14.32 4.87 -7.99
C ILE A 9 -12.99 5.50 -7.55
N LEU A 10 -13.04 6.68 -6.93
CA LEU A 10 -11.84 7.36 -6.44
C LEU A 10 -11.06 6.49 -5.45
N THR A 11 -11.76 5.86 -4.50
CA THR A 11 -11.17 4.99 -3.47
C THR A 11 -10.44 3.82 -4.09
N ILE A 12 -11.07 3.12 -5.04
CA ILE A 12 -10.45 1.97 -5.72
C ILE A 12 -9.25 2.42 -6.56
N VAL A 13 -9.34 3.54 -7.27
CA VAL A 13 -8.21 4.08 -8.05
C VAL A 13 -7.03 4.42 -7.15
N LEU A 14 -7.25 5.10 -6.02
CA LEU A 14 -6.19 5.43 -5.06
C LEU A 14 -5.57 4.17 -4.45
N ALA A 15 -6.39 3.19 -4.06
CA ALA A 15 -5.92 1.94 -3.48
C ALA A 15 -5.10 1.11 -4.49
N LEU A 16 -5.56 1.07 -5.74
CA LEU A 16 -4.86 0.40 -6.83
C LEU A 16 -3.53 1.09 -7.12
N ALA A 17 -3.52 2.43 -7.21
CA ALA A 17 -2.29 3.20 -7.40
C ALA A 17 -1.28 2.94 -6.28
N PHE A 18 -1.72 2.94 -5.01
CA PHE A 18 -0.86 2.60 -3.88
C PHE A 18 -0.25 1.20 -4.04
N SER A 19 -1.05 0.20 -4.36
CA SER A 19 -0.58 -1.19 -4.50
C SER A 19 0.42 -1.34 -5.65
N LEU A 20 0.09 -0.81 -6.82
CA LEU A 20 0.89 -0.96 -8.03
C LEU A 20 2.21 -0.18 -7.97
N LEU A 21 2.22 1.04 -7.41
CA LEU A 21 3.44 1.83 -7.28
C LEU A 21 4.46 1.14 -6.36
N HIS A 22 4.00 0.55 -5.25
CA HIS A 22 4.88 -0.18 -4.34
C HIS A 22 5.33 -1.52 -4.92
N LEU A 23 4.46 -2.22 -5.65
CA LEU A 23 4.82 -3.45 -6.34
C LEU A 23 5.87 -3.19 -7.43
N ALA A 24 5.72 -2.10 -8.19
CA ALA A 24 6.70 -1.66 -9.19
C ALA A 24 8.04 -1.29 -8.53
N ALA A 25 8.02 -0.58 -7.39
CA ALA A 25 9.22 -0.27 -6.63
C ALA A 25 9.93 -1.53 -6.13
N ALA A 26 9.17 -2.49 -5.59
CA ALA A 26 9.70 -3.78 -5.17
C ALA A 26 10.33 -4.53 -6.35
N PHE A 27 9.62 -4.69 -7.47
CA PHE A 27 10.16 -5.39 -8.65
C PHE A 27 11.38 -4.71 -9.25
N SER A 28 11.44 -3.37 -9.24
CA SER A 28 12.63 -2.63 -9.64
C SER A 28 13.83 -2.98 -8.77
N ALA A 29 13.64 -3.06 -7.44
CA ALA A 29 14.68 -3.48 -6.51
C ALA A 29 15.08 -4.96 -6.71
N MET A 30 14.10 -5.86 -6.91
CA MET A 30 14.37 -7.28 -7.19
C MET A 30 15.17 -7.46 -8.49
N LYS A 31 14.88 -6.66 -9.53
CA LYS A 31 15.63 -6.65 -10.79
C LYS A 31 17.09 -6.22 -10.58
N GLN A 32 17.32 -5.31 -9.63
CA GLN A 32 18.66 -4.87 -9.22
C GLN A 32 19.33 -5.83 -8.23
N LYS A 33 18.70 -6.97 -7.92
CA LYS A 33 19.16 -7.96 -6.92
C LYS A 33 19.29 -7.39 -5.50
N ASP A 34 18.57 -6.31 -5.19
CA ASP A 34 18.50 -5.75 -3.85
C ASP A 34 17.38 -6.43 -3.05
N TYR A 35 17.79 -7.43 -2.27
CA TYR A 35 16.92 -8.24 -1.43
C TYR A 35 16.94 -7.82 0.05
N SER A 36 17.16 -6.53 0.32
CA SER A 36 17.07 -5.97 1.67
C SER A 36 15.74 -6.33 2.36
N LEU A 37 15.75 -6.34 3.69
CA LEU A 37 14.55 -6.63 4.47
C LEU A 37 13.39 -5.71 4.08
N GLY A 38 13.67 -4.42 3.90
CA GLY A 38 12.64 -3.45 3.54
C GLY A 38 12.08 -3.67 2.14
N ASN A 39 12.90 -4.02 1.14
CA ASN A 39 12.40 -4.39 -0.20
C ASN A 39 11.54 -5.66 -0.17
N LYS A 40 11.90 -6.67 0.63
CA LYS A 40 11.08 -7.87 0.85
C LYS A 40 9.75 -7.52 1.51
N CYS A 41 9.77 -6.66 2.53
CA CYS A 41 8.54 -6.15 3.14
C CYS A 41 7.67 -5.39 2.12
N ILE A 42 8.24 -4.48 1.33
CA ILE A 42 7.48 -3.75 0.30
C ILE A 42 6.86 -4.73 -0.72
N LEU A 43 7.58 -5.77 -1.13
CA LEU A 43 7.05 -6.81 -2.02
C LEU A 43 5.87 -7.56 -1.39
N VAL A 44 6.06 -8.12 -0.19
CA VAL A 44 5.01 -8.90 0.50
C VAL A 44 3.80 -8.02 0.79
N GLY A 45 4.02 -6.82 1.32
CA GLY A 45 2.96 -5.89 1.65
C GLY A 45 2.16 -5.45 0.42
N SER A 46 2.84 -5.16 -0.71
CA SER A 46 2.15 -4.77 -1.96
C SER A 46 1.41 -5.93 -2.63
N CYS A 47 1.90 -7.17 -2.49
CA CYS A 47 1.13 -8.36 -2.87
C CYS A 47 -0.13 -8.51 -2.02
N LEU A 48 -0.05 -8.29 -0.70
CA LEU A 48 -1.21 -8.34 0.20
C LEU A 48 -2.24 -7.26 -0.13
N THR A 49 -1.82 -6.01 -0.37
CA THR A 49 -2.77 -4.94 -0.74
C THR A 49 -3.39 -5.19 -2.12
N SER A 50 -2.63 -5.74 -3.06
CA SER A 50 -3.16 -6.14 -4.38
C SER A 50 -4.19 -7.27 -4.25
N LEU A 51 -3.91 -8.28 -3.43
CA LEU A 51 -4.85 -9.37 -3.14
C LEU A 51 -6.11 -8.86 -2.43
N ALA A 52 -5.95 -7.94 -1.47
CA ALA A 52 -7.07 -7.32 -0.77
C ALA A 52 -8.05 -6.67 -1.75
N LEU A 53 -7.54 -5.94 -2.75
CA LEU A 53 -8.36 -5.33 -3.80
C LEU A 53 -9.01 -6.35 -4.73
N ALA A 54 -8.29 -7.41 -5.10
CA ALA A 54 -8.82 -8.47 -5.96
C ALA A 54 -10.04 -9.17 -5.33
N ILE A 55 -10.08 -9.27 -3.99
CA ILE A 55 -11.17 -9.94 -3.26
C ILE A 55 -12.20 -8.97 -2.66
N PHE A 56 -12.06 -7.65 -2.87
CA PHE A 56 -12.88 -6.61 -2.23
C PHE A 56 -14.39 -6.86 -2.32
N TYR A 57 -14.88 -7.21 -3.52
CA TYR A 57 -16.31 -7.42 -3.72
C TYR A 57 -16.84 -8.72 -3.08
N PHE A 58 -15.97 -9.70 -2.86
CA PHE A 58 -16.38 -11.03 -2.38
C PHE A 58 -16.33 -11.15 -0.86
N VAL A 59 -15.33 -10.54 -0.22
CA VAL A 59 -15.10 -10.70 1.23
C VAL A 59 -14.64 -9.37 1.87
N PRO A 60 -15.55 -8.39 2.05
CA PRO A 60 -15.18 -7.03 2.45
C PRO A 60 -14.37 -6.95 3.76
N LEU A 61 -14.76 -7.72 4.78
CA LEU A 61 -14.04 -7.76 6.06
C LEU A 61 -12.59 -8.26 5.90
N ALA A 62 -12.39 -9.34 5.13
CA ALA A 62 -11.07 -9.87 4.86
C ALA A 62 -10.22 -8.88 4.05
N THR A 63 -10.84 -8.13 3.13
CA THR A 63 -10.16 -7.06 2.41
C THR A 63 -9.64 -5.98 3.33
N ILE A 64 -10.43 -5.48 4.28
CA ILE A 64 -9.95 -4.44 5.21
C ILE A 64 -8.77 -4.96 6.04
N LEU A 65 -8.83 -6.20 6.53
CA LEU A 65 -7.74 -6.81 7.30
C LEU A 65 -6.47 -7.00 6.45
N LEU A 66 -6.59 -7.54 5.24
CA LEU A 66 -5.45 -7.72 4.33
C LEU A 66 -4.88 -6.39 3.87
N TRP A 67 -5.74 -5.40 3.60
CA TRP A 67 -5.34 -4.06 3.19
C TRP A 67 -4.53 -3.38 4.29
N THR A 68 -5.06 -3.35 5.52
CA THR A 68 -4.38 -2.73 6.67
C THR A 68 -3.05 -3.41 6.95
N MET A 69 -3.02 -4.75 7.01
CA MET A 69 -1.77 -5.51 7.19
C MET A 69 -0.77 -5.23 6.06
N GLY A 70 -1.20 -5.31 4.81
CA GLY A 70 -0.34 -5.09 3.65
C GLY A 70 0.22 -3.67 3.62
N ALA A 71 -0.62 -2.66 3.82
CA ALA A 71 -0.21 -1.26 3.83
C ALA A 71 0.75 -0.95 4.99
N SER A 72 0.52 -1.51 6.18
CA SER A 72 1.46 -1.40 7.31
C SER A 72 2.82 -2.02 6.99
N ILE A 73 2.85 -3.22 6.39
CA ILE A 73 4.10 -3.90 6.00
C ILE A 73 4.84 -3.08 4.93
N VAL A 74 4.13 -2.51 3.94
CA VAL A 74 4.72 -1.61 2.93
C VAL A 74 5.37 -0.38 3.58
N CYS A 75 4.63 0.28 4.48
CA CYS A 75 5.14 1.48 5.16
C CYS A 75 6.34 1.16 6.04
N TYR A 76 6.31 0.03 6.76
CA TYR A 76 7.42 -0.46 7.56
C TYR A 76 8.65 -0.75 6.70
N GLY A 77 8.50 -1.49 5.60
CA GLY A 77 9.61 -1.82 4.72
C GLY A 77 10.28 -0.59 4.12
N ALA A 78 9.48 0.42 3.77
CA ALA A 78 9.96 1.69 3.28
C ALA A 78 10.74 2.49 4.34
N TYR A 79 10.19 2.56 5.55
CA TYR A 79 10.83 3.20 6.68
C TYR A 79 12.17 2.52 6.99
N TRP A 80 12.18 1.19 7.02
CA TRP A 80 13.40 0.41 7.22
C TRP A 80 14.46 0.70 6.17
N ASN A 81 14.09 0.71 4.88
CA ASN A 81 15.03 1.02 3.81
C ASN A 81 15.66 2.40 3.98
N GLY A 82 14.86 3.42 4.28
CA GLY A 82 15.40 4.75 4.42
C GLY A 82 16.29 4.91 5.66
N GLN A 83 16.02 4.17 6.76
CA GLN A 83 16.90 4.15 7.93
C GLN A 83 18.29 3.60 7.61
N GLN A 84 18.38 2.67 6.65
CA GLN A 84 19.65 2.06 6.24
C GLN A 84 20.47 2.94 5.26
N THR A 85 19.84 3.92 4.59
CA THR A 85 20.50 4.74 3.57
C THR A 85 20.87 6.14 4.04
N GLU A 86 20.68 6.49 5.32
CA GLU A 86 20.87 7.83 5.93
C GLU A 86 20.16 9.01 5.22
N SER A 87 19.40 8.74 4.15
CA SER A 87 18.65 9.69 3.31
C SER A 87 17.16 9.70 3.65
N GLN A 88 16.85 9.70 4.95
CA GLN A 88 15.48 9.74 5.47
C GLN A 88 14.77 11.06 5.10
N HIS A 89 14.04 11.08 3.99
CA HIS A 89 13.09 12.16 3.72
C HIS A 89 11.80 11.91 4.52
N ILE A 90 11.77 12.40 5.77
CA ILE A 90 10.64 12.25 6.70
C ILE A 90 9.29 12.59 6.04
N SER A 91 9.26 13.65 5.22
CA SER A 91 8.06 14.07 4.49
C SER A 91 7.46 12.96 3.61
N HIS A 92 8.30 12.16 2.94
CA HIS A 92 7.83 11.08 2.09
C HIS A 92 7.23 9.92 2.91
N HIS A 93 7.75 9.65 4.10
CA HIS A 93 7.16 8.67 5.02
C HIS A 93 5.82 9.14 5.58
N ILE A 94 5.72 10.42 5.96
CA ILE A 94 4.45 11.02 6.39
C ILE A 94 3.40 10.90 5.29
N ILE A 95 3.73 11.29 4.05
CA ILE A 95 2.80 11.20 2.92
C ILE A 95 2.36 9.75 2.69
N ARG A 96 3.26 8.78 2.81
CA ARG A 96 2.94 7.35 2.63
C ARG A 96 1.98 6.84 3.69
N ILE A 97 2.26 7.13 4.96
CA ILE A 97 1.42 6.71 6.09
C ILE A 97 0.05 7.40 6.00
N THR A 98 0.02 8.71 5.76
CA THR A 98 -1.23 9.46 5.60
C THR A 98 -2.06 8.90 4.44
N SER A 99 -1.44 8.62 3.29
CA SER A 99 -2.12 7.98 2.15
C SER A 99 -2.71 6.63 2.54
N ALA A 100 -1.95 5.78 3.24
CA ALA A 100 -2.42 4.47 3.69
C ALA A 100 -3.64 4.59 4.64
N ILE A 101 -3.60 5.54 5.59
CA ILE A 101 -4.70 5.79 6.53
C ILE A 101 -5.94 6.30 5.78
N VAL A 102 -5.78 7.31 4.92
CA VAL A 102 -6.89 7.88 4.13
C VAL A 102 -7.55 6.80 3.29
N ILE A 103 -6.78 5.99 2.56
CA ILE A 103 -7.34 4.92 1.73
C ILE A 103 -8.05 3.86 2.60
N THR A 104 -7.49 3.52 3.76
CA THR A 104 -8.12 2.57 4.69
C THR A 104 -9.46 3.08 5.18
N VAL A 105 -9.54 4.34 5.59
CA VAL A 105 -10.80 4.97 6.03
C VAL A 105 -11.81 4.98 4.87
N LEU A 106 -11.37 5.34 3.67
CA LEU A 106 -12.23 5.33 2.48
C LEU A 106 -12.76 3.94 2.15
N LEU A 107 -11.93 2.89 2.26
CA LEU A 107 -12.34 1.50 2.05
C LEU A 107 -13.35 1.02 3.11
N ILE A 108 -13.24 1.49 4.36
CA ILE A 108 -14.21 1.18 5.43
C ILE A 108 -15.55 1.88 5.19
N LEU A 109 -15.54 3.06 4.56
CA LEU A 109 -16.74 3.84 4.25
C LEU A 109 -17.48 3.37 2.99
N LEU A 110 -16.88 2.47 2.20
CA LEU A 110 -17.42 1.94 0.95
C LEU A 110 -18.17 0.62 1.19
#